data_AF-A0A2T0N2H8-F1
#
_entry.id   AF-A0A2T0N2H8-F1
#
_cell.length_a   1.000
_cell.length_b   1.000
_cell.length_c   1.000
_cell.angle_alpha   90.00
_cell.angle_beta   90.00
_cell.angle_gamma   90.00
#
_symmetry.space_group_name_H-M   'P 1'
#
loop_
_entity.id
_entity.type
_entity.pdbx_description
1 polymer ?
#
loop_
_entity_poly.entity_id
_entity_poly.type
_entity_poly.pdbx_seq_one_letter_code
_entity_poly.pdbx_strand_id
1 'polypeptide(L)'
;MGGRIIDRQHRLRTIGRIRLGTFEGRPKASEFFIPTSEFEHFIRQLADIYGGTVEQWKPQGDGGMQWRLMNEELTSLDAIIPPHRDPLDQAYEKWSRGGRQARCNGETVENLGRPCVCKAQWGPRFWENAPSQQACKLHSRLNIWIPEIQDIGVWLLETKGANAGAELPGFVDMLQAMFGNRVAVPVSLWLVPGKTREKGKLKLYTKVEIALRGMTSMGAAARIMAAAPEHAELGAGPSEDRLAIEAGQPGQIDYIAAIRAARTRETVTELWRQAKINREVWMTRGKEIEAEAAKRAKEIDRLAELWKEIVTAWEGGDIDALHRTFADFSRGRRIEDATAAELEAFLKHIQPEPPTDETPTVQPPAGRSADDVPVPPDDEIVDGDVVEDDDDSGKQPVAKERLTRMNIMIGERGIASATGKGSTAANRAAKAAWLTETVKRPVESTADLTESEADQVMKRLKSMPIVNPTKPKQATAQQEQDPAKLRTHLLNLFGQLSITDREDVLRDISIITGENVDTTAPPTLQQMQDAIDVLEAASGDVATYDAMITQIQQARAEQATN
;
A
#
# COMPACT_ATOMS: atom_id res chain seq x y z
N MET A 1 5.00 -14.25 -43.54
CA MET A 1 4.17 -13.91 -42.36
C MET A 1 2.91 -13.23 -42.86
N GLY A 2 1.73 -13.77 -42.52
CA GLY A 2 0.46 -13.16 -42.95
C GLY A 2 0.30 -11.76 -42.36
N GLY A 3 -0.07 -10.79 -43.20
CA GLY A 3 -0.33 -9.42 -42.77
C GLY A 3 -1.51 -9.37 -41.82
N ARG A 4 -1.28 -8.96 -40.58
CA ARG A 4 -2.36 -8.65 -39.63
C ARG A 4 -2.79 -7.19 -39.84
N ILE A 5 -4.08 -6.91 -39.65
CA ILE A 5 -4.63 -5.57 -39.69
C ILE A 5 -4.04 -4.78 -38.50
N ILE A 6 -3.15 -3.82 -38.78
CA ILE A 6 -2.40 -3.08 -37.74
C ILE A 6 -3.19 -1.92 -37.13
N ASP A 7 -4.17 -1.37 -37.84
CA ASP A 7 -5.03 -0.26 -37.40
C ASP A 7 -6.19 -0.72 -36.50
N ARG A 8 -6.33 -2.03 -36.27
CA ARG A 8 -7.33 -2.61 -35.38
C ARG A 8 -6.68 -3.14 -34.12
N GLN A 9 -7.26 -2.79 -32.99
CA GLN A 9 -6.85 -3.33 -31.70
C GLN A 9 -7.17 -4.84 -31.65
N HIS A 10 -6.14 -5.68 -31.60
CA HIS A 10 -6.33 -7.13 -31.44
C HIS A 10 -6.85 -7.43 -30.03
N ARG A 11 -7.89 -8.24 -29.92
CA ARG A 11 -8.53 -8.60 -28.64
C ARG A 11 -8.71 -10.11 -28.58
N LEU A 12 -8.40 -10.70 -27.42
CA LEU A 12 -8.82 -12.05 -27.11
C LEU A 12 -10.33 -12.06 -26.85
N ARG A 13 -10.99 -13.18 -27.16
CA ARG A 13 -12.40 -13.38 -26.86
C ARG A 13 -12.60 -13.39 -25.35
N THR A 14 -13.59 -12.64 -24.87
CA THR A 14 -14.04 -12.74 -23.48
C THR A 14 -14.93 -13.97 -23.34
N ILE A 15 -14.49 -14.94 -22.54
CA ILE A 15 -15.23 -16.19 -22.29
C ILE A 15 -16.12 -16.10 -21.05
N GLY A 16 -15.86 -15.15 -20.15
CA GLY A 16 -16.67 -14.91 -18.98
C GLY A 16 -16.33 -13.61 -18.27
N ARG A 17 -17.14 -13.27 -17.26
CA ARG A 17 -16.95 -12.09 -16.40
C ARG A 17 -17.00 -12.50 -14.94
N ILE A 18 -16.11 -11.94 -14.15
CA ILE A 18 -16.10 -12.10 -12.70
C ILE A 18 -16.76 -10.86 -12.09
N ARG A 19 -17.87 -11.07 -11.39
CA ARG A 19 -18.66 -10.02 -10.78
C ARG A 19 -18.45 -9.99 -9.27
N LEU A 20 -18.54 -8.79 -8.71
CA LEU A 20 -18.32 -8.49 -7.29
C LEU A 20 -19.62 -8.19 -6.53
N GLY A 21 -20.78 -8.43 -7.13
CA GLY A 21 -22.05 -8.04 -6.56
C GLY A 21 -23.26 -8.55 -7.32
N THR A 22 -24.39 -8.57 -6.63
CA THR A 22 -25.70 -8.94 -7.17
C THR A 22 -26.60 -7.70 -7.27
N PHE A 23 -27.71 -7.85 -8.00
CA PHE A 23 -28.76 -6.85 -8.06
C PHE A 23 -30.08 -7.47 -7.60
N GLU A 24 -30.54 -7.05 -6.43
CA GLU A 24 -31.80 -7.51 -5.80
C GLU A 24 -32.66 -6.28 -5.50
N GLY A 25 -33.16 -5.62 -6.55
CA GLY A 25 -33.85 -4.32 -6.47
C GLY A 25 -32.92 -3.13 -6.17
N ARG A 26 -31.78 -3.38 -5.52
CA ARG A 26 -30.65 -2.46 -5.33
C ARG A 26 -29.33 -3.20 -5.55
N PRO A 27 -28.27 -2.50 -6.02
CA PRO A 27 -26.93 -3.11 -6.10
C PRO A 27 -26.44 -3.50 -4.70
N LYS A 28 -26.03 -4.76 -4.54
CA LYS A 28 -25.50 -5.30 -3.30
C LYS A 28 -24.10 -5.86 -3.59
N ALA A 29 -23.11 -5.47 -2.78
CA ALA A 29 -21.79 -6.05 -2.85
C ALA A 29 -21.87 -7.52 -2.42
N SER A 30 -21.15 -8.39 -3.12
CA SER A 30 -21.00 -9.81 -2.76
C SER A 30 -19.80 -9.98 -1.85
N GLU A 31 -19.86 -10.99 -0.99
CA GLU A 31 -18.72 -11.42 -0.16
C GLU A 31 -17.83 -12.42 -0.91
N PHE A 32 -18.35 -13.04 -1.96
CA PHE A 32 -17.69 -14.02 -2.82
C PHE A 32 -17.76 -13.62 -4.30
N PHE A 33 -16.86 -14.17 -5.11
CA PHE A 33 -16.83 -13.94 -6.56
C PHE A 33 -18.02 -14.62 -7.22
N ILE A 34 -18.60 -13.95 -8.21
CA ILE A 34 -19.69 -14.50 -9.02
C ILE A 34 -19.22 -14.57 -10.48
N PRO A 35 -18.57 -15.67 -10.88
CA PRO A 35 -18.26 -15.95 -12.28
C PRO A 35 -19.56 -16.07 -13.10
N THR A 36 -19.57 -15.43 -14.26
CA THR A 36 -20.71 -15.43 -15.19
C THR A 36 -20.23 -15.65 -16.62
N SER A 37 -20.97 -16.41 -17.41
CA SER A 37 -20.67 -16.65 -18.83
C SER A 37 -21.96 -16.91 -19.62
N GLU A 38 -21.94 -16.63 -20.92
CA GLU A 38 -22.99 -17.06 -21.84
C GLU A 38 -22.94 -18.58 -22.08
N PHE A 39 -21.79 -19.20 -21.84
CA PHE A 39 -21.56 -20.62 -22.07
C PHE A 39 -21.58 -21.40 -20.76
N GLU A 40 -22.56 -22.29 -20.64
CA GLU A 40 -22.77 -23.10 -19.44
C GLU A 40 -21.55 -23.95 -19.05
N HIS A 41 -20.86 -24.54 -20.05
CA HIS A 41 -19.76 -25.46 -19.82
C HIS A 41 -18.53 -24.80 -19.15
N PHE A 42 -18.32 -23.48 -19.29
CA PHE A 42 -17.26 -22.79 -18.53
C PHE A 42 -17.62 -22.62 -17.06
N ILE A 43 -18.90 -22.38 -16.78
CA ILE A 43 -19.39 -22.22 -15.41
C ILE A 43 -19.45 -23.58 -14.71
N ARG A 44 -19.75 -24.67 -15.43
CA ARG A 44 -19.65 -26.04 -14.91
C ARG A 44 -18.21 -26.43 -14.58
N GLN A 45 -17.24 -26.14 -15.46
CA GLN A 45 -15.82 -26.38 -15.15
C GLN A 45 -15.37 -25.63 -13.89
N LEU A 46 -15.76 -24.36 -13.75
CA LEU A 46 -15.49 -23.60 -12.53
C LEU A 46 -16.15 -24.22 -11.29
N ALA A 47 -17.36 -24.75 -11.42
CA ALA A 47 -18.03 -25.47 -10.34
C ALA A 47 -17.32 -26.80 -10.00
N ASP A 48 -16.74 -27.49 -10.98
CA ASP A 48 -15.97 -28.71 -10.75
C ASP A 48 -14.66 -28.43 -9.98
N ILE A 49 -14.03 -27.27 -10.24
CA ILE A 49 -12.77 -26.86 -9.60
C ILE A 49 -13.02 -26.29 -8.20
N TYR A 50 -13.95 -25.35 -8.09
CA TYR A 50 -14.15 -24.55 -6.88
C TYR A 50 -15.37 -24.98 -6.05
N GLY A 51 -16.21 -25.88 -6.56
CA GLY A 51 -17.51 -26.20 -5.98
C GLY A 51 -18.58 -25.13 -6.28
N GLY A 52 -19.78 -25.37 -5.76
CA GLY A 52 -20.92 -24.44 -5.85
C GLY A 52 -22.03 -24.89 -6.80
N THR A 53 -23.01 -24.01 -6.99
CA THR A 53 -24.22 -24.29 -7.77
C THR A 53 -24.22 -23.46 -9.07
N VAL A 54 -24.41 -24.14 -10.19
CA VAL A 54 -24.57 -23.50 -11.51
C VAL A 54 -26.03 -23.19 -11.73
N GLU A 55 -26.35 -21.92 -12.01
CA GLU A 55 -27.72 -21.51 -12.30
C GLU A 55 -27.81 -20.58 -13.50
N GLN A 56 -28.95 -20.67 -14.19
CA GLN A 56 -29.29 -19.77 -15.26
C GLN A 56 -29.69 -18.42 -14.69
N TRP A 57 -29.15 -17.35 -15.26
CA TRP A 57 -29.31 -16.00 -14.74
C TRP A 57 -29.37 -14.98 -15.87
N LYS A 58 -30.30 -14.02 -15.75
CA LYS A 58 -30.40 -12.90 -16.67
C LYS A 58 -29.76 -11.65 -16.06
N PRO A 59 -28.69 -11.08 -16.66
CA PRO A 59 -28.15 -9.81 -16.22
C PRO A 59 -29.17 -8.68 -16.34
N GLN A 60 -29.05 -7.68 -15.46
CA GLN A 60 -29.87 -6.47 -15.53
C GLN A 60 -29.61 -5.72 -16.85
N GLY A 61 -30.69 -5.35 -17.55
CA GLY A 61 -30.66 -4.63 -18.83
C GLY A 61 -30.94 -5.54 -20.03
N ASP A 62 -30.45 -5.16 -21.20
CA ASP A 62 -30.70 -5.85 -22.48
C ASP A 62 -29.77 -7.06 -22.71
N GLY A 63 -29.19 -7.62 -21.65
CA GLY A 63 -28.34 -8.80 -21.77
C GLY A 63 -29.14 -10.09 -21.98
N GLY A 64 -28.60 -10.99 -22.80
CA GLY A 64 -29.16 -12.32 -23.01
C GLY A 64 -29.10 -13.19 -21.74
N MET A 65 -29.74 -14.36 -21.78
CA MET A 65 -29.61 -15.35 -20.71
C MET A 65 -28.13 -15.78 -20.57
N GLN A 66 -27.64 -15.83 -19.34
CA GLN A 66 -26.30 -16.25 -18.99
C GLN A 66 -26.37 -17.35 -17.92
N TRP A 67 -25.22 -17.90 -17.58
CA TRP A 67 -25.01 -18.83 -16.49
C TRP A 67 -24.11 -18.17 -15.45
N ARG A 68 -24.38 -18.43 -14.17
CA ARG A 68 -23.54 -17.96 -13.06
C ARG A 68 -23.22 -19.09 -12.10
N LEU A 69 -22.04 -19.00 -11.49
CA LEU A 69 -21.64 -19.86 -10.39
C LEU A 69 -21.96 -19.14 -9.08
N MET A 70 -22.74 -19.79 -8.23
CA MET A 70 -23.00 -19.36 -6.86
C MET A 70 -22.26 -20.28 -5.91
N ASN A 71 -21.26 -19.71 -5.23
CA ASN A 71 -20.47 -20.41 -4.22
C ASN A 71 -20.10 -19.40 -3.12
N GLU A 72 -20.63 -19.59 -1.92
CA GLU A 72 -20.41 -18.68 -0.79
C GLU A 72 -18.96 -18.72 -0.26
N GLU A 73 -18.20 -19.77 -0.60
CA GLU A 73 -16.81 -19.96 -0.17
C GLU A 73 -15.80 -19.38 -1.19
N LEU A 74 -16.26 -18.97 -2.38
CA LEU A 74 -15.40 -18.50 -3.48
C LEU A 74 -14.89 -17.07 -3.25
N THR A 75 -14.06 -16.91 -2.23
CA THR A 75 -13.46 -15.62 -1.83
C THR A 75 -12.10 -15.38 -2.49
N SER A 76 -11.51 -16.40 -3.09
CA SER A 76 -10.26 -16.31 -3.85
C SER A 76 -10.36 -17.01 -5.20
N LEU A 77 -9.59 -16.52 -6.18
CA LEU A 77 -9.48 -17.10 -7.52
C LEU A 77 -8.03 -17.07 -7.97
N ASP A 78 -7.52 -18.22 -8.42
CA ASP A 78 -6.23 -18.29 -9.07
C ASP A 78 -6.35 -17.86 -10.53
N ALA A 79 -5.42 -17.02 -10.96
CA ALA A 79 -5.48 -16.39 -12.26
C ALA A 79 -4.08 -16.15 -12.83
N ILE A 80 -4.04 -15.85 -14.12
CA ILE A 80 -2.83 -15.46 -14.83
C ILE A 80 -3.12 -14.13 -15.54
N ILE A 81 -2.26 -13.15 -15.34
CA ILE A 81 -2.27 -11.91 -16.12
C ILE A 81 -1.69 -12.22 -17.51
N PRO A 82 -2.44 -12.01 -18.60
CA PRO A 82 -2.00 -12.36 -19.95
C PRO A 82 -0.84 -11.47 -20.42
N PRO A 83 0.08 -11.99 -21.26
CA PRO A 83 1.18 -11.21 -21.80
C PRO A 83 0.75 -10.29 -22.97
N HIS A 84 1.69 -9.45 -23.39
CA HIS A 84 1.71 -8.57 -24.57
C HIS A 84 0.77 -7.37 -24.58
N ARG A 85 -0.09 -7.21 -23.58
CA ARG A 85 -1.03 -6.10 -23.51
C ARG A 85 -1.24 -5.66 -22.08
N ASP A 86 -1.52 -4.37 -21.91
CA ASP A 86 -2.06 -3.86 -20.66
C ASP A 86 -3.34 -4.65 -20.30
N PRO A 87 -3.31 -5.43 -19.20
CA PRO A 87 -4.46 -6.24 -18.80
C PRO A 87 -5.60 -5.36 -18.28
N LEU A 88 -5.34 -4.11 -17.93
CA LEU A 88 -6.28 -3.22 -17.26
C LEU A 88 -6.85 -2.18 -18.23
N ASP A 89 -8.17 -2.15 -18.34
CA ASP A 89 -8.93 -1.10 -19.03
C ASP A 89 -9.68 -0.26 -17.99
N GLN A 90 -9.22 0.97 -17.75
CA GLN A 90 -9.89 1.93 -16.87
C GLN A 90 -10.41 3.15 -17.62
N ALA A 91 -11.67 3.50 -17.36
CA ALA A 91 -12.24 4.74 -17.84
C ALA A 91 -13.41 5.21 -16.97
N TYR A 92 -13.65 6.51 -17.03
CA TYR A 92 -14.91 7.10 -16.57
C TYR A 92 -15.94 7.00 -17.67
N GLU A 93 -17.02 6.25 -17.42
CA GLU A 93 -18.08 6.00 -18.40
C GLU A 93 -19.43 6.56 -17.95
N LYS A 94 -20.12 7.22 -18.88
CA LYS A 94 -21.51 7.63 -18.71
C LYS A 94 -22.41 6.67 -19.47
N TRP A 95 -23.32 6.02 -18.75
CA TRP A 95 -24.28 5.08 -19.32
C TRP A 95 -25.69 5.66 -19.27
N SER A 96 -26.45 5.40 -20.33
CA SER A 96 -27.89 5.68 -20.43
C SER A 96 -28.64 4.38 -20.68
N ARG A 97 -29.98 4.42 -20.73
CA ARG A 97 -30.79 3.26 -21.17
C ARG A 97 -30.45 2.82 -22.59
N GLY A 98 -29.99 3.74 -23.46
CA GLY A 98 -29.57 3.44 -24.83
C GLY A 98 -28.08 3.07 -24.98
N GLY A 99 -27.38 2.78 -23.89
CA GLY A 99 -25.97 2.39 -23.91
C GLY A 99 -24.99 3.49 -23.46
N ARG A 100 -23.71 3.30 -23.80
CA ARG A 100 -22.59 4.14 -23.36
C ARG A 100 -22.58 5.46 -24.13
N GLN A 101 -22.82 6.56 -23.43
CA GLN A 101 -22.89 7.92 -23.96
C GLN A 101 -21.52 8.59 -24.06
N ALA A 102 -20.66 8.37 -23.06
CA ALA A 102 -19.32 8.96 -23.02
C ALA A 102 -18.34 8.04 -22.31
N ARG A 103 -17.06 8.17 -22.70
CA ARG A 103 -15.92 7.49 -22.09
C ARG A 103 -14.71 8.43 -22.09
N CYS A 104 -14.10 8.62 -20.93
CA CYS A 104 -12.98 9.55 -20.76
C CYS A 104 -11.97 9.03 -19.73
N ASN A 105 -10.74 9.52 -19.76
CA ASN A 105 -9.70 9.20 -18.76
C ASN A 105 -9.69 10.16 -17.56
N GLY A 106 -10.73 10.98 -17.40
CA GLY A 106 -10.82 12.04 -16.39
C GLY A 106 -10.43 13.42 -16.94
N GLU A 107 -9.55 13.46 -17.94
CA GLU A 107 -9.09 14.69 -18.58
C GLU A 107 -9.69 14.88 -19.97
N THR A 108 -9.62 13.84 -20.81
CA THR A 108 -10.04 13.88 -22.21
C THR A 108 -10.92 12.69 -22.58
N VAL A 109 -11.79 12.91 -23.57
CA VAL A 109 -12.63 11.87 -24.18
C VAL A 109 -11.76 10.97 -25.07
N GLU A 110 -11.93 9.67 -24.90
CA GLU A 110 -11.21 8.66 -25.68
C GLU A 110 -11.46 8.87 -27.19
N ASN A 111 -10.39 8.86 -27.99
CA ASN A 111 -10.37 9.01 -29.46
C ASN A 111 -10.69 10.40 -30.04
N LEU A 112 -11.04 11.41 -29.23
CA LEU A 112 -11.44 12.73 -29.76
C LEU A 112 -10.62 13.90 -29.21
N GLY A 113 -9.79 13.70 -28.17
CA GLY A 113 -8.94 14.74 -27.58
C GLY A 113 -9.70 15.90 -26.91
N ARG A 114 -11.04 15.89 -26.94
CA ARG A 114 -11.89 16.90 -26.29
C ARG A 114 -11.87 16.73 -24.77
N PRO A 115 -12.09 17.80 -23.99
CA PRO A 115 -12.21 17.70 -22.54
C PRO A 115 -13.26 16.67 -22.11
N CYS A 116 -13.00 15.94 -21.02
CA CYS A 116 -13.94 14.97 -20.49
C CYS A 116 -15.28 15.66 -20.18
N VAL A 117 -16.37 15.13 -20.74
CA VAL A 117 -17.73 15.69 -20.60
C VAL A 117 -18.11 15.89 -19.13
N CYS A 118 -17.74 14.94 -18.27
CA CYS A 118 -18.06 15.02 -16.84
C CYS A 118 -17.21 16.05 -16.10
N LYS A 119 -15.93 16.21 -16.46
CA LYS A 119 -15.07 17.28 -15.92
C LYS A 119 -15.56 18.65 -16.37
N ALA A 120 -15.94 18.79 -17.64
CA ALA A 120 -16.48 20.04 -18.17
C ALA A 120 -17.81 20.45 -17.51
N GLN A 121 -18.66 19.48 -17.18
CA GLN A 121 -19.97 19.76 -16.58
C GLN A 121 -19.92 19.99 -15.06
N TRP A 122 -19.05 19.29 -14.33
CA TRP A 122 -19.08 19.24 -12.85
C TRP A 122 -17.75 19.62 -12.18
N GLY A 123 -16.76 20.05 -12.97
CA GLY A 123 -15.44 20.45 -12.50
C GLY A 123 -14.47 19.27 -12.29
N PRO A 124 -13.25 19.56 -11.78
CA PRO A 124 -12.17 18.58 -11.67
C PRO A 124 -12.48 17.41 -10.73
N ARG A 125 -13.28 17.62 -9.66
CA ARG A 125 -13.72 16.57 -8.73
C ARG A 125 -15.15 16.11 -9.02
N PHE A 126 -15.48 15.88 -10.29
CA PHE A 126 -16.84 15.53 -10.70
C PHE A 126 -17.38 14.27 -10.01
N TRP A 127 -16.53 13.33 -9.61
CA TRP A 127 -16.95 12.11 -8.89
C TRP A 127 -17.51 12.39 -7.48
N GLU A 128 -17.18 13.53 -6.88
CA GLU A 128 -17.73 13.98 -5.60
C GLU A 128 -18.89 14.96 -5.78
N ASN A 129 -18.79 15.84 -6.78
CA ASN A 129 -19.70 16.98 -6.94
C ASN A 129 -20.96 16.62 -7.74
N ALA A 130 -20.88 15.64 -8.63
CA ALA A 130 -21.98 15.30 -9.52
C ALA A 130 -23.02 14.38 -8.85
N PRO A 131 -24.31 14.53 -9.17
CA PRO A 131 -25.34 13.58 -8.74
C PRO A 131 -25.00 12.15 -9.20
N SER A 132 -25.14 11.16 -8.31
CA SER A 132 -24.70 9.77 -8.55
C SER A 132 -25.33 9.08 -9.78
N GLN A 133 -26.46 9.58 -10.27
CA GLN A 133 -27.17 9.11 -11.47
C GLN A 133 -26.72 9.81 -12.76
N GLN A 134 -26.09 10.98 -12.67
CA GLN A 134 -25.71 11.82 -13.81
C GLN A 134 -24.20 11.87 -14.05
N ALA A 135 -23.42 11.56 -13.02
CA ALA A 135 -21.96 11.50 -13.04
C ALA A 135 -21.44 10.35 -13.93
N CYS A 136 -20.29 10.56 -14.57
CA CYS A 136 -19.51 9.45 -15.10
C CYS A 136 -19.06 8.56 -13.94
N LYS A 137 -19.22 7.25 -14.08
CA LYS A 137 -18.80 6.27 -13.09
C LYS A 137 -17.45 5.69 -13.49
N LEU A 138 -16.60 5.42 -12.52
CA LEU A 138 -15.37 4.69 -12.76
C LEU A 138 -15.71 3.24 -13.14
N HIS A 139 -15.11 2.76 -14.20
CA HIS A 139 -15.14 1.36 -14.60
C HIS A 139 -13.71 0.87 -14.76
N SER A 140 -13.32 -0.11 -13.94
CA SER A 140 -12.05 -0.81 -14.04
C SER A 140 -12.29 -2.25 -14.47
N ARG A 141 -11.61 -2.66 -15.54
CA ARG A 141 -11.78 -3.96 -16.17
C ARG A 141 -10.44 -4.64 -16.31
N LEU A 142 -10.21 -5.68 -15.53
CA LEU A 142 -8.97 -6.45 -15.57
C LEU A 142 -9.19 -7.75 -16.35
N ASN A 143 -8.37 -7.96 -17.38
CA ASN A 143 -8.34 -9.20 -18.16
C ASN A 143 -7.43 -10.22 -17.48
N ILE A 144 -7.95 -11.41 -17.24
CA ILE A 144 -7.22 -12.51 -16.62
C ILE A 144 -7.48 -13.82 -17.35
N TRP A 145 -6.60 -14.79 -17.21
CA TRP A 145 -6.82 -16.19 -17.56
C TRP A 145 -7.05 -17.00 -16.29
N ILE A 146 -7.92 -18.01 -16.36
CA ILE A 146 -8.09 -18.99 -15.29
C ILE A 146 -7.49 -20.29 -15.82
N PRO A 147 -6.32 -20.73 -15.30
CA PRO A 147 -5.52 -21.78 -15.93
C PRO A 147 -6.20 -23.15 -16.01
N GLU A 148 -7.15 -23.43 -15.11
CA GLU A 148 -7.84 -24.71 -15.02
C GLU A 148 -9.00 -24.86 -16.01
N ILE A 149 -9.38 -23.78 -16.72
CA ILE A 149 -10.46 -23.82 -17.72
C ILE A 149 -9.90 -24.18 -19.10
N GLN A 150 -10.50 -25.19 -19.72
CA GLN A 150 -10.09 -25.73 -21.01
C GLN A 150 -10.63 -24.89 -22.19
N ASP A 151 -10.26 -23.61 -22.31
CA ASP A 151 -10.45 -22.80 -23.53
C ASP A 151 -9.47 -21.62 -23.59
N ILE A 152 -9.28 -21.08 -24.80
CA ILE A 152 -8.45 -19.91 -25.08
C ILE A 152 -9.32 -18.66 -25.04
N GLY A 153 -9.25 -17.91 -23.94
CA GLY A 153 -9.99 -16.67 -23.79
C GLY A 153 -9.65 -15.93 -22.50
N VAL A 154 -10.21 -14.73 -22.35
CA VAL A 154 -10.04 -13.91 -21.14
C VAL A 154 -11.30 -13.88 -20.29
N TRP A 155 -11.11 -13.92 -18.98
CA TRP A 155 -12.09 -13.55 -17.98
C TRP A 155 -11.95 -12.08 -17.66
N LEU A 156 -13.09 -11.39 -17.58
CA LEU A 156 -13.12 -9.96 -17.29
C LEU A 156 -13.57 -9.72 -15.85
N LEU A 157 -12.66 -9.31 -14.98
CA LEU A 157 -13.01 -8.79 -13.66
C LEU A 157 -13.45 -7.32 -13.82
N GLU A 158 -14.73 -7.03 -13.54
CA GLU A 158 -15.27 -5.66 -13.61
C GLU A 158 -15.57 -5.12 -12.20
N THR A 159 -15.02 -3.95 -11.90
CA THR A 159 -15.31 -3.21 -10.67
C THR A 159 -15.59 -1.73 -10.96
N LYS A 160 -16.43 -1.14 -10.12
CA LYS A 160 -16.77 0.30 -10.13
C LYS A 160 -16.38 0.99 -8.82
N GLY A 161 -15.66 0.29 -7.95
CA GLY A 161 -15.24 0.80 -6.65
C GLY A 161 -14.09 1.80 -6.81
N ALA A 162 -14.18 2.95 -6.13
CA ALA A 162 -13.13 3.97 -6.17
C ALA A 162 -11.77 3.43 -5.69
N ASN A 163 -11.76 2.61 -4.64
CA ASN A 163 -10.52 2.05 -4.08
C ASN A 163 -9.86 1.06 -5.04
N ALA A 164 -10.62 0.13 -5.61
CA ALA A 164 -10.09 -0.76 -6.65
C ALA A 164 -9.63 0.03 -7.88
N GLY A 165 -10.33 1.13 -8.19
CA GLY A 165 -9.92 2.11 -9.17
C GLY A 165 -8.51 2.66 -8.96
N ALA A 166 -8.18 3.02 -7.73
CA ALA A 166 -6.88 3.57 -7.36
C ALA A 166 -5.79 2.50 -7.16
N GLU A 167 -6.14 1.32 -6.63
CA GLU A 167 -5.17 0.27 -6.28
C GLU A 167 -4.77 -0.59 -7.50
N LEU A 168 -5.72 -0.92 -8.40
CA LEU A 168 -5.44 -1.82 -9.52
C LEU A 168 -4.37 -1.30 -10.51
N PRO A 169 -4.37 -0.01 -10.93
CA PRO A 169 -3.33 0.51 -11.82
C PRO A 169 -1.95 0.38 -11.19
N GLY A 170 -1.78 0.79 -9.93
CA GLY A 170 -0.50 0.69 -9.23
C GLY A 170 0.02 -0.73 -9.15
N PHE A 171 -0.87 -1.71 -8.95
CA PHE A 171 -0.48 -3.12 -8.98
C PHE A 171 -0.06 -3.59 -10.39
N VAL A 172 -0.81 -3.23 -11.42
CA VAL A 172 -0.50 -3.59 -12.81
C VAL A 172 0.80 -2.94 -13.28
N ASP A 173 1.01 -1.67 -12.98
CA ASP A 173 2.24 -0.93 -13.29
C ASP A 173 3.45 -1.59 -12.61
N MET A 174 3.29 -1.99 -11.34
CA MET A 174 4.31 -2.73 -10.61
C MET A 174 4.61 -4.10 -11.24
N LEU A 175 3.59 -4.85 -11.69
CA LEU A 175 3.81 -6.12 -12.40
C LEU A 175 4.53 -5.92 -13.72
N GLN A 176 4.14 -4.90 -14.49
CA GLN A 176 4.79 -4.56 -15.76
C GLN A 176 6.24 -4.14 -15.53
N ALA A 177 6.54 -3.42 -14.45
CA ALA A 177 7.90 -3.07 -14.07
C ALA A 177 8.73 -4.31 -13.69
N MET A 178 8.15 -5.31 -13.00
CA MET A 178 8.87 -6.52 -12.59
C MET A 178 9.15 -7.52 -13.71
N PHE A 179 8.13 -7.82 -14.51
CA PHE A 179 8.15 -8.96 -15.45
C PHE A 179 8.17 -8.50 -16.92
N GLY A 180 8.11 -7.20 -17.14
CA GLY A 180 7.84 -6.63 -18.46
C GLY A 180 6.42 -6.95 -18.93
N ASN A 181 6.15 -6.62 -20.18
CA ASN A 181 4.86 -6.87 -20.82
C ASN A 181 4.83 -8.17 -21.66
N ARG A 182 5.84 -9.03 -21.59
CA ARG A 182 5.95 -10.22 -22.46
C ARG A 182 5.71 -11.54 -21.74
N VAL A 183 5.65 -11.51 -20.41
CA VAL A 183 5.55 -12.71 -19.58
C VAL A 183 4.16 -12.77 -18.96
N ALA A 184 3.58 -13.97 -18.94
CA ALA A 184 2.33 -14.22 -18.24
C ALA A 184 2.62 -14.33 -16.73
N VAL A 185 1.86 -13.59 -15.90
CA VAL A 185 2.15 -13.50 -14.46
C VAL A 185 1.09 -14.24 -13.66
N PRO A 186 1.43 -15.31 -12.92
CA PRO A 186 0.47 -16.01 -12.07
C PRO A 186 0.17 -15.19 -10.81
N VAL A 187 -1.11 -14.99 -10.55
CA VAL A 187 -1.64 -14.19 -9.43
C VAL A 187 -2.78 -14.93 -8.74
N SER A 188 -3.00 -14.60 -7.47
CA SER A 188 -4.21 -14.98 -6.76
C SER A 188 -5.02 -13.71 -6.45
N LEU A 189 -6.29 -13.72 -6.85
CA LEU A 189 -7.26 -12.68 -6.57
C LEU A 189 -7.97 -13.00 -5.26
N TRP A 190 -8.11 -12.01 -4.37
CA TRP A 190 -8.78 -12.17 -3.08
C TRP A 190 -9.87 -11.12 -2.91
N LEU A 191 -11.02 -11.52 -2.38
CA LEU A 191 -12.04 -10.60 -1.89
C LEU A 191 -11.81 -10.32 -0.41
N VAL A 192 -11.46 -9.08 -0.12
CA VAL A 192 -11.15 -8.62 1.24
C VAL A 192 -12.20 -7.61 1.70
N PRO A 193 -12.80 -7.79 2.88
CA PRO A 193 -13.70 -6.79 3.45
C PRO A 193 -12.89 -5.58 3.94
N GLY A 194 -13.14 -4.43 3.32
CA GLY A 194 -12.61 -3.13 3.70
C GLY A 194 -13.59 -2.31 4.54
N LYS A 195 -13.04 -1.36 5.30
CA LYS A 195 -13.81 -0.36 6.05
C LYS A 195 -13.32 1.02 5.67
N THR A 196 -14.23 1.94 5.36
CA THR A 196 -13.91 3.35 5.15
C THR A 196 -14.86 4.21 5.96
N ARG A 197 -14.42 5.43 6.29
CA ARG A 197 -15.28 6.45 6.90
C ARG A 197 -15.67 7.44 5.82
N GLU A 198 -16.94 7.43 5.45
CA GLU A 198 -17.50 8.37 4.47
C GLU A 198 -18.51 9.26 5.20
N LYS A 199 -18.27 10.58 5.22
CA LYS A 199 -19.13 11.57 5.92
C LYS A 199 -19.40 11.20 7.39
N GLY A 200 -18.36 10.76 8.10
CA GLY A 200 -18.44 10.39 9.52
C GLY A 200 -19.10 9.02 9.80
N LYS A 201 -19.65 8.33 8.80
CA LYS A 201 -20.24 7.00 8.95
C LYS A 201 -19.29 5.91 8.48
N LEU A 202 -19.22 4.81 9.22
CA LEU A 202 -18.46 3.63 8.82
C LEU A 202 -19.21 2.92 7.69
N LYS A 203 -18.56 2.74 6.55
CA LYS A 203 -19.06 2.02 5.40
C LYS A 203 -18.18 0.80 5.15
N LEU A 204 -18.80 -0.37 5.19
CA LEU A 204 -18.16 -1.62 4.80
C LEU A 204 -18.24 -1.76 3.28
N TYR A 205 -17.16 -2.20 2.65
CA TYR A 205 -17.10 -2.47 1.22
C TYR A 205 -16.22 -3.68 0.96
N THR A 206 -16.48 -4.43 -0.10
CA THR A 206 -15.59 -5.51 -0.55
C THR A 206 -14.60 -4.93 -1.58
N LYS A 207 -13.31 -5.24 -1.44
CA LYS A 207 -12.28 -4.89 -2.42
C LYS A 207 -11.60 -6.14 -2.95
N VAL A 208 -11.01 -6.02 -4.14
CA VAL A 208 -10.19 -7.08 -4.74
C VAL A 208 -8.73 -6.75 -4.46
N GLU A 209 -8.03 -7.68 -3.82
CA GLU A 209 -6.58 -7.64 -3.70
C GLU A 209 -5.96 -8.66 -4.67
N ILE A 210 -4.79 -8.32 -5.20
CA ILE A 210 -4.03 -9.19 -6.09
C ILE A 210 -2.72 -9.53 -5.40
N ALA A 211 -2.43 -10.82 -5.28
CA ALA A 211 -1.19 -11.33 -4.73
C ALA A 211 -0.42 -12.09 -5.80
N LEU A 212 0.91 -11.98 -5.81
CA LEU A 212 1.76 -12.82 -6.64
C LEU A 212 1.79 -14.24 -6.11
N ARG A 213 1.56 -15.22 -6.99
CA ARG A 213 1.61 -16.63 -6.60
C ARG A 213 3.07 -17.09 -6.50
N GLY A 214 3.43 -17.72 -5.39
CA GLY A 214 4.75 -18.34 -5.19
C GLY A 214 5.91 -17.36 -5.01
N MET A 215 5.63 -16.09 -4.68
CA MET A 215 6.67 -15.08 -4.46
C MET A 215 6.41 -14.30 -3.18
N THR A 216 7.44 -14.17 -2.34
CA THR A 216 7.38 -13.29 -1.16
C THR A 216 7.50 -11.83 -1.59
N SER A 217 7.03 -10.91 -0.75
CA SER A 217 7.19 -9.46 -0.97
C SER A 217 8.66 -9.06 -1.16
N MET A 218 9.59 -9.73 -0.47
CA MET A 218 11.03 -9.52 -0.63
C MET A 218 11.55 -10.04 -1.97
N GLY A 219 11.05 -11.19 -2.44
CA GLY A 219 11.35 -11.71 -3.77
C GLY A 219 10.82 -10.82 -4.90
N ALA A 220 9.63 -10.25 -4.71
CA ALA A 220 9.06 -9.26 -5.63
C ALA A 220 9.91 -7.97 -5.65
N ALA A 221 10.26 -7.42 -4.48
CA ALA A 221 11.11 -6.24 -4.37
C ALA A 221 12.51 -6.44 -4.99
N ALA A 222 13.15 -7.59 -4.75
CA ALA A 222 14.43 -7.93 -5.37
C ALA A 222 14.33 -7.99 -6.90
N ARG A 223 13.22 -8.49 -7.45
CA ARG A 223 12.96 -8.46 -8.90
C ARG A 223 12.68 -7.06 -9.43
N ILE A 224 11.94 -6.21 -8.71
CA ILE A 224 11.76 -4.80 -9.11
C ILE A 224 13.11 -4.10 -9.20
N MET A 225 13.98 -4.29 -8.20
CA MET A 225 15.32 -3.70 -8.21
C MET A 225 16.19 -4.27 -9.35
N ALA A 226 16.06 -5.57 -9.66
CA ALA A 226 16.77 -6.20 -10.77
C ALA A 226 16.19 -5.86 -12.16
N ALA A 227 14.91 -5.49 -12.23
CA ALA A 227 14.21 -5.10 -13.46
C ALA A 227 14.18 -3.58 -13.67
N ALA A 228 14.78 -2.80 -12.76
CA ALA A 228 15.05 -1.39 -12.99
C ALA A 228 15.86 -1.27 -14.30
N PRO A 229 15.42 -0.42 -15.25
CA PRO A 229 15.97 -0.45 -16.59
C PRO A 229 17.45 -0.01 -16.56
N GLU A 230 18.36 -0.94 -16.83
CA GLU A 230 19.48 -0.60 -17.70
C GLU A 230 18.86 -0.10 -19.03
N HIS A 231 19.32 1.05 -19.48
CA HIS A 231 18.78 1.77 -20.62
C HIS A 231 18.40 0.88 -21.80
N ALA A 232 17.16 1.01 -22.26
CA ALA A 232 16.69 0.46 -23.51
C ALA A 232 17.45 1.11 -24.68
N GLU A 233 18.50 0.46 -25.18
CA GLU A 233 19.03 0.72 -26.52
C GLU A 233 18.09 0.11 -27.56
N LEU A 234 17.58 0.93 -28.48
CA LEU A 234 16.95 0.49 -29.73
C LEU A 234 17.83 0.92 -30.91
N GLY A 235 18.44 -0.07 -31.57
CA GLY A 235 18.54 -0.11 -33.04
C GLY A 235 19.88 0.20 -33.69
N ALA A 236 20.67 -0.85 -33.97
CA ALA A 236 21.43 -0.98 -35.22
C ALA A 236 21.39 -2.45 -35.70
N GLY A 237 21.28 -2.64 -37.02
CA GLY A 237 21.02 -3.92 -37.70
C GLY A 237 22.14 -4.97 -37.62
N PRO A 238 22.01 -6.06 -38.40
CA PRO A 238 22.52 -7.38 -38.04
C PRO A 238 24.03 -7.48 -38.24
N SER A 239 24.76 -7.79 -37.17
CA SER A 239 26.07 -8.43 -37.27
C SER A 239 25.92 -9.91 -36.92
N GLU A 240 26.07 -10.75 -37.94
CA GLU A 240 26.64 -12.08 -37.77
C GLU A 240 28.03 -11.93 -37.11
N ASP A 241 28.45 -12.96 -36.40
CA ASP A 241 29.68 -13.07 -35.60
C ASP A 241 29.72 -12.28 -34.28
N ARG A 242 29.00 -12.80 -33.28
CA ARG A 242 29.50 -12.75 -31.89
C ARG A 242 29.95 -14.15 -31.47
N LEU A 243 31.27 -14.30 -31.51
CA LEU A 243 32.05 -15.32 -30.82
C LEU A 243 31.56 -15.48 -29.37
N ALA A 244 31.53 -16.74 -28.94
CA ALA A 244 31.18 -17.15 -27.59
C ALA A 244 31.96 -16.34 -26.53
N ILE A 245 31.24 -15.57 -25.72
CA ILE A 245 31.73 -15.10 -24.43
C ILE A 245 31.39 -16.22 -23.44
N GLU A 246 32.43 -16.83 -22.88
CA GLU A 246 32.33 -17.79 -21.80
C GLU A 246 31.48 -17.19 -20.66
N ALA A 247 30.53 -17.99 -20.18
CA ALA A 247 29.70 -17.64 -19.03
C ALA A 247 30.60 -17.43 -17.79
N GLY A 248 30.86 -16.17 -17.46
CA GLY A 248 31.47 -15.77 -16.19
C GLY A 248 30.59 -16.24 -15.03
N GLN A 249 31.23 -16.79 -14.00
CA GLN A 249 30.56 -17.31 -12.80
C GLN A 249 29.58 -16.28 -12.20
N PRO A 250 28.39 -16.68 -11.74
CA PRO A 250 27.55 -15.82 -10.93
C PRO A 250 28.22 -15.65 -9.56
N GLY A 251 28.61 -14.43 -9.18
CA GLY A 251 28.93 -14.24 -7.75
C GLY A 251 29.74 -13.04 -7.29
N GLN A 252 30.26 -12.14 -8.13
CA GLN A 252 31.05 -11.01 -7.62
C GLN A 252 30.68 -9.69 -8.30
N ILE A 253 30.01 -8.81 -7.55
CA ILE A 253 29.66 -7.46 -7.98
C ILE A 253 30.93 -6.61 -8.03
N ASP A 254 31.22 -5.98 -9.17
CA ASP A 254 32.27 -4.96 -9.25
C ASP A 254 31.75 -3.64 -8.69
N TYR A 255 31.97 -3.43 -7.39
CA TYR A 255 31.51 -2.23 -6.68
C TYR A 255 32.05 -0.93 -7.28
N ILE A 256 33.23 -0.91 -7.91
CA ILE A 256 33.79 0.33 -8.50
C ILE A 256 33.04 0.69 -9.77
N ALA A 257 32.77 -0.29 -10.64
CA ALA A 257 31.95 -0.07 -11.82
C ALA A 257 30.52 0.35 -11.43
N ALA A 258 29.92 -0.32 -10.44
CA ALA A 258 28.60 0.01 -9.94
C ALA A 258 28.53 1.42 -9.33
N ILE A 259 29.54 1.83 -8.55
CA ILE A 259 29.63 3.18 -7.97
C ILE A 259 29.75 4.23 -9.08
N ARG A 260 30.56 4.00 -10.12
CA ARG A 260 30.66 4.94 -11.26
C ARG A 260 29.35 5.13 -12.00
N ALA A 261 28.56 4.06 -12.14
CA ALA A 261 27.26 4.10 -12.81
C ALA A 261 26.13 4.70 -11.96
N ALA A 262 26.33 4.85 -10.64
CA ALA A 262 25.30 5.36 -9.75
C ALA A 262 24.91 6.81 -10.10
N ARG A 263 23.60 7.07 -10.12
CA ARG A 263 23.01 8.40 -10.44
C ARG A 263 22.65 9.23 -9.23
N THR A 264 22.50 8.60 -8.05
CA THR A 264 22.12 9.29 -6.82
C THR A 264 23.12 9.02 -5.70
N ARG A 265 23.19 9.96 -4.75
CA ARG A 265 24.07 9.88 -3.59
C ARG A 265 23.70 8.71 -2.68
N GLU A 266 22.41 8.41 -2.57
CA GLU A 266 21.88 7.29 -1.80
C GLU A 266 22.37 5.96 -2.37
N THR A 267 22.33 5.79 -3.70
CA THR A 267 22.84 4.58 -4.37
C THR A 267 24.35 4.42 -4.18
N VAL A 268 25.14 5.50 -4.27
CA VAL A 268 26.59 5.46 -3.97
C VAL A 268 26.83 5.02 -2.52
N THR A 269 26.07 5.58 -1.58
CA THR A 269 26.18 5.28 -0.14
C THR A 269 25.82 3.83 0.16
N GLU A 270 24.77 3.30 -0.47
CA GLU A 270 24.35 1.91 -0.31
C GLU A 270 25.37 0.93 -0.90
N LEU A 271 25.86 1.18 -2.12
CA LEU A 271 26.90 0.35 -2.74
C LEU A 271 28.19 0.35 -1.91
N TRP A 272 28.59 1.50 -1.37
CA TRP A 272 29.72 1.60 -0.46
C TRP A 272 29.49 0.80 0.84
N ARG A 273 28.29 0.86 1.42
CA ARG A 273 27.92 0.09 2.62
C ARG A 273 27.94 -1.41 2.35
N GLN A 274 27.39 -1.85 1.22
CA GLN A 274 27.40 -3.26 0.81
C GLN A 274 28.83 -3.75 0.59
N ALA A 275 29.68 -2.96 -0.07
CA ALA A 275 31.09 -3.27 -0.24
C ALA A 275 31.80 -3.43 1.11
N LYS A 276 31.48 -2.59 2.10
CA LYS A 276 32.06 -2.65 3.44
C LYS A 276 31.60 -3.87 4.25
N ILE A 277 30.36 -4.33 4.05
CA ILE A 277 29.84 -5.57 4.63
C ILE A 277 30.52 -6.79 4.00
N ASN A 278 30.83 -6.73 2.71
CA ASN A 278 31.59 -7.76 2.01
C ASN A 278 33.08 -7.71 2.40
N ARG A 279 33.42 -8.40 3.50
CA ARG A 279 34.76 -8.40 4.11
C ARG A 279 35.86 -8.77 3.12
N GLU A 280 35.62 -9.72 2.22
CA GLU A 280 36.62 -10.18 1.25
C GLU A 280 36.99 -9.06 0.25
N VAL A 281 35.98 -8.43 -0.34
CA VAL A 281 36.20 -7.33 -1.30
C VAL A 281 36.76 -6.08 -0.62
N TRP A 282 36.27 -5.77 0.58
CA TRP A 282 36.75 -4.60 1.34
C TRP A 282 38.23 -4.73 1.73
N MET A 283 38.68 -5.92 2.11
CA MET A 283 40.09 -6.15 2.47
C MET A 283 41.03 -6.00 1.28
N THR A 284 40.59 -6.38 0.07
CA THR A 284 41.43 -6.29 -1.13
C THR A 284 41.37 -4.91 -1.80
N ARG A 285 40.19 -4.27 -1.86
CA ARG A 285 39.97 -3.05 -2.66
C ARG A 285 39.26 -1.91 -1.91
N GLY A 286 39.11 -1.99 -0.59
CA GLY A 286 38.32 -1.02 0.20
C GLY A 286 38.76 0.43 0.00
N LYS A 287 40.08 0.70 -0.08
CA LYS A 287 40.60 2.06 -0.34
C LYS A 287 40.21 2.61 -1.72
N GLU A 288 40.23 1.77 -2.75
CA GLU A 288 39.82 2.16 -4.11
C GLU A 288 38.31 2.44 -4.16
N ILE A 289 37.51 1.58 -3.52
CA ILE A 289 36.06 1.71 -3.43
C ILE A 289 35.68 3.00 -2.69
N GLU A 290 36.34 3.30 -1.57
CA GLU A 290 36.12 4.52 -0.79
C GLU A 290 36.49 5.78 -1.58
N ALA A 291 37.63 5.77 -2.27
CA ALA A 291 38.06 6.88 -3.13
C ALA A 291 37.08 7.13 -4.29
N GLU A 292 36.61 6.06 -4.94
CA GLU A 292 35.65 6.18 -6.04
C GLU A 292 34.27 6.64 -5.55
N ALA A 293 33.79 6.12 -4.41
CA ALA A 293 32.53 6.57 -3.80
C ALA A 293 32.58 8.05 -3.44
N ALA A 294 33.66 8.51 -2.83
CA ALA A 294 33.85 9.92 -2.48
C ALA A 294 33.91 10.81 -3.73
N LYS A 295 34.60 10.35 -4.78
CA LYS A 295 34.69 11.07 -6.06
C LYS A 295 33.31 11.18 -6.71
N ARG A 296 32.57 10.08 -6.84
CA ARG A 296 31.25 10.07 -7.47
C ARG A 296 30.22 10.88 -6.69
N ALA A 297 30.25 10.80 -5.36
CA ALA A 297 29.36 11.62 -4.52
C ALA A 297 29.57 13.13 -4.75
N LYS A 298 30.83 13.58 -4.83
CA LYS A 298 31.15 14.99 -5.17
C LYS A 298 30.68 15.39 -6.55
N GLU A 299 30.78 14.48 -7.52
CA GLU A 299 30.30 14.73 -8.88
C GLU A 299 28.77 14.88 -8.92
N ILE A 300 28.04 14.01 -8.22
CA ILE A 300 26.57 14.09 -8.10
C ILE A 300 26.15 15.39 -7.40
N ASP A 301 26.84 15.76 -6.31
CA ASP A 301 26.59 17.03 -5.61
C ASP A 301 26.83 18.22 -6.56
N ARG A 302 27.90 18.20 -7.37
CA ARG A 302 28.19 19.24 -8.36
C ARG A 302 27.13 19.31 -9.47
N LEU A 303 26.66 18.17 -9.96
CA LEU A 303 25.57 18.11 -10.95
C LEU A 303 24.28 18.74 -10.39
N ALA A 304 23.95 18.48 -9.14
CA ALA A 304 22.78 19.04 -8.48
C ALA A 304 22.89 20.58 -8.33
N GLU A 305 24.07 21.11 -7.98
CA GLU A 305 24.29 22.56 -7.91
C GLU A 305 24.25 23.22 -9.28
N LEU A 306 24.90 22.63 -10.30
CA LEU A 306 24.82 23.14 -11.68
C LEU A 306 23.40 23.17 -12.22
N TRP A 307 22.60 22.16 -11.88
CA TRP A 307 21.20 22.14 -12.27
C TRP A 307 20.41 23.28 -11.62
N LYS A 308 20.62 23.57 -10.33
CA LYS A 308 20.01 24.71 -9.66
C LYS A 308 20.43 26.04 -10.30
N GLU A 309 21.72 26.20 -10.62
CA GLU A 309 22.25 27.38 -11.32
C GLU A 309 21.57 27.56 -12.69
N ILE A 310 21.46 26.49 -13.49
CA ILE A 310 20.78 26.51 -14.79
C ILE A 310 19.31 26.89 -14.66
N VAL A 311 18.58 26.27 -13.73
CA VAL A 311 17.15 26.57 -13.53
C VAL A 311 16.96 28.01 -13.06
N THR A 312 17.86 28.53 -12.22
CA THR A 312 17.82 29.93 -11.75
C THR A 312 18.15 30.91 -12.88
N ALA A 313 19.07 30.54 -13.77
CA ALA A 313 19.49 31.33 -14.92
C ALA A 313 18.49 31.34 -16.07
N TRP A 314 17.54 30.41 -16.09
CA TRP A 314 16.67 30.19 -17.23
C TRP A 314 15.51 31.19 -17.28
N GLU A 315 15.51 32.07 -18.28
CA GLU A 315 14.42 33.01 -18.55
C GLU A 315 13.46 32.54 -19.67
N GLY A 316 13.78 31.44 -20.36
CA GLY A 316 13.10 30.98 -21.58
C GLY A 316 11.76 30.25 -21.39
N GLY A 317 11.11 30.40 -20.23
CA GLY A 317 9.78 29.84 -19.96
C GLY A 317 9.77 28.62 -19.03
N ASP A 318 8.94 27.63 -19.33
CA ASP A 318 8.76 26.44 -18.49
C ASP A 318 9.95 25.46 -18.55
N ILE A 319 9.95 24.48 -17.63
CA ILE A 319 10.98 23.44 -17.53
C ILE A 319 11.04 22.56 -18.78
N ASP A 320 9.91 22.36 -19.48
CA ASP A 320 9.88 21.59 -20.71
C ASP A 320 10.62 22.32 -21.85
N ALA A 321 10.52 23.65 -21.90
CA ALA A 321 11.29 24.48 -22.82
C ALA A 321 12.79 24.43 -22.52
N LEU A 322 13.17 24.44 -21.24
CA LEU A 322 14.56 24.24 -20.81
C LEU A 322 15.09 22.87 -21.27
N HIS A 323 14.34 21.80 -21.04
CA HIS A 323 14.73 20.44 -21.45
C HIS A 323 14.90 20.31 -22.97
N ARG A 324 14.00 20.91 -23.76
CA ARG A 324 14.13 20.93 -25.22
C ARG A 324 15.36 21.72 -25.67
N THR A 325 15.59 22.89 -25.09
CA THR A 325 16.73 23.76 -25.43
C THR A 325 18.06 23.07 -25.09
N PHE A 326 18.13 22.39 -23.96
CA PHE A 326 19.30 21.57 -23.62
C PHE A 326 19.49 20.40 -24.59
N ALA A 327 18.42 19.70 -24.96
CA ALA A 327 18.49 18.60 -25.92
C ALA A 327 19.01 19.09 -27.27
N ASP A 328 18.56 20.24 -27.75
CA ASP A 328 19.05 20.85 -28.98
C ASP A 328 20.54 21.22 -28.87
N PHE A 329 20.95 21.83 -27.76
CA PHE A 329 22.35 22.18 -27.47
C PHE A 329 23.27 20.95 -27.44
N SER A 330 22.83 19.86 -26.80
CA SER A 330 23.61 18.65 -26.56
C SER A 330 23.46 17.58 -27.66
N ARG A 331 22.86 17.94 -28.81
CA ARG A 331 22.62 17.05 -29.97
C ARG A 331 21.76 15.82 -29.63
N GLY A 332 20.69 16.04 -28.90
CA GLY A 332 19.67 15.04 -28.57
C GLY A 332 19.92 14.29 -27.26
N ARG A 333 20.94 14.67 -26.48
CA ARG A 333 21.11 14.13 -25.13
C ARG A 333 20.09 14.74 -24.18
N ARG A 334 19.59 13.92 -23.26
CA ARG A 334 18.70 14.41 -22.22
C ARG A 334 19.51 15.01 -21.07
N ILE A 335 18.92 15.96 -20.36
CA ILE A 335 19.60 16.65 -19.27
C ILE A 335 19.90 15.74 -18.08
N GLU A 336 19.10 14.68 -17.88
CA GLU A 336 19.30 13.70 -16.82
C GLU A 336 20.49 12.76 -17.08
N ASP A 337 21.00 12.75 -18.32
CA ASP A 337 22.17 11.97 -18.74
C ASP A 337 23.39 12.87 -19.00
N ALA A 338 23.29 14.17 -18.69
CA ALA A 338 24.33 15.14 -18.95
C ALA A 338 25.51 14.98 -17.99
N THR A 339 26.72 15.15 -18.52
CA THR A 339 27.94 15.27 -17.71
C THR A 339 28.05 16.67 -17.10
N ALA A 340 28.83 16.83 -16.03
CA ALA A 340 29.05 18.13 -15.41
C ALA A 340 29.63 19.16 -16.39
N ALA A 341 30.52 18.71 -17.28
CA ALA A 341 31.09 19.56 -18.33
C ALA A 341 30.04 20.06 -19.34
N GLU A 342 29.05 19.23 -19.67
CA GLU A 342 27.96 19.62 -20.57
C GLU A 342 27.00 20.62 -19.90
N LEU A 343 26.67 20.41 -18.63
CA LEU A 343 25.86 21.37 -17.87
C LEU A 343 26.59 22.71 -17.70
N GLU A 344 27.90 22.71 -17.43
CA GLU A 344 28.70 23.93 -17.36
C GLU A 344 28.76 24.67 -18.71
N ALA A 345 28.93 23.92 -19.80
CA ALA A 345 28.92 24.50 -21.14
C ALA A 345 27.54 25.09 -21.48
N PHE A 346 26.47 24.42 -21.06
CA PHE A 346 25.10 24.90 -21.26
C PHE A 346 24.79 26.14 -20.40
N LEU A 347 25.24 26.17 -19.14
CA LEU A 347 25.08 27.34 -18.27
C LEU A 347 25.73 28.59 -18.88
N LYS A 348 26.94 28.44 -19.44
CA LYS A 348 27.62 29.53 -20.19
C LYS A 348 26.88 29.94 -21.46
N HIS A 349 26.17 29.00 -22.10
CA HIS A 349 25.39 29.29 -23.29
C HIS A 349 24.15 30.14 -22.97
N ILE A 350 23.49 29.89 -21.84
CA ILE A 350 22.30 30.65 -21.42
C ILE A 350 22.64 31.94 -20.67
N GLN A 351 23.82 32.02 -20.05
CA GLN A 351 24.38 33.24 -19.44
C GLN A 351 25.61 33.71 -20.23
N PRO A 352 25.44 34.35 -21.40
CA PRO A 352 26.57 34.94 -22.09
C PRO A 352 27.21 35.99 -21.17
N GLU A 353 28.51 35.88 -20.92
CA GLU A 353 29.25 36.89 -20.15
C GLU A 353 28.95 38.27 -20.76
N PRO A 354 28.61 39.28 -19.93
CA PRO A 354 28.43 40.63 -20.44
C PRO A 354 29.71 41.01 -21.19
N PRO A 355 29.59 41.61 -22.39
CA PRO A 355 30.76 41.95 -23.20
C PRO A 355 31.73 42.75 -22.34
N THR A 356 32.95 42.24 -22.17
CA THR A 356 34.04 42.97 -21.52
C THR A 356 34.30 44.22 -22.32
N ASP A 357 33.77 45.34 -21.84
CA ASP A 357 33.87 46.66 -22.44
C ASP A 357 35.31 47.19 -22.25
N GLU A 358 36.24 46.67 -23.05
CA GLU A 358 37.51 47.36 -23.30
C GLU A 358 37.29 48.42 -24.39
N THR A 359 36.69 49.55 -23.98
CA THR A 359 36.67 50.77 -24.81
C THR A 359 37.12 51.98 -23.97
N PRO A 360 37.93 52.91 -24.51
CA PRO A 360 38.79 53.81 -23.73
C PRO A 360 38.02 54.92 -23.02
N THR A 361 38.57 55.33 -21.89
CA THR A 361 38.14 56.44 -21.03
C THR A 361 37.91 57.72 -21.84
N VAL A 362 36.64 58.11 -22.03
CA VAL A 362 36.26 59.46 -22.41
C VAL A 362 35.61 60.12 -21.19
N GLN A 363 36.26 61.16 -20.67
CA GLN A 363 35.74 61.99 -19.58
C GLN A 363 34.44 62.70 -20.02
N PRO A 364 33.38 62.68 -19.19
CA PRO A 364 32.22 63.52 -19.42
C PRO A 364 32.44 64.93 -18.85
N PRO A 365 31.99 66.00 -19.52
CA PRO A 365 31.92 67.33 -18.92
C PRO A 365 30.71 67.45 -18.00
N ALA A 366 30.87 68.36 -17.04
CA ALA A 366 30.02 68.60 -15.90
C ALA A 366 28.55 68.97 -16.21
N GLY A 367 27.66 68.47 -15.34
CA GLY A 367 26.52 69.24 -14.84
C GLY A 367 25.12 68.77 -15.28
N ARG A 368 24.36 68.21 -14.34
CA ARG A 368 23.23 68.87 -13.65
C ARG A 368 22.43 67.82 -12.86
N SER A 369 22.15 68.16 -11.60
CA SER A 369 21.20 67.47 -10.73
C SER A 369 19.76 67.77 -11.15
N ALA A 370 18.88 66.80 -10.92
CA ALA A 370 17.46 67.03 -10.76
C ALA A 370 16.93 66.01 -9.74
N ASP A 371 16.52 66.55 -8.60
CA ASP A 371 15.76 65.92 -7.52
C ASP A 371 14.35 65.50 -7.97
N ASP A 372 13.67 64.82 -7.03
CA ASP A 372 12.21 64.66 -6.86
C ASP A 372 11.51 63.48 -7.55
N VAL A 373 11.40 62.37 -6.81
CA VAL A 373 10.18 61.54 -6.78
C VAL A 373 9.87 61.12 -5.32
N PRO A 374 8.65 61.35 -4.79
CA PRO A 374 8.31 61.05 -3.40
C PRO A 374 7.94 59.58 -3.19
N VAL A 375 8.44 59.02 -2.09
CA VAL A 375 8.13 57.69 -1.54
C VAL A 375 6.85 57.76 -0.69
N PRO A 376 5.87 56.86 -0.85
CA PRO A 376 4.71 56.78 0.05
C PRO A 376 5.09 56.09 1.39
N PRO A 377 4.41 56.45 2.50
CA PRO A 377 4.80 56.03 3.85
C PRO A 377 4.45 54.57 4.15
N ASP A 378 5.32 53.95 4.94
CA ASP A 378 5.20 52.61 5.52
C ASP A 378 3.96 52.48 6.42
N ASP A 379 3.17 51.42 6.21
CA ASP A 379 2.11 51.01 7.13
C ASP A 379 2.73 50.34 8.37
N GLU A 380 2.48 50.95 9.53
CA GLU A 380 2.73 50.41 10.87
C GLU A 380 2.00 49.07 11.04
N ILE A 381 2.77 48.00 11.22
CA ILE A 381 2.27 46.74 11.76
C ILE A 381 2.03 46.96 13.26
N VAL A 382 0.76 47.02 13.62
CA VAL A 382 0.27 47.09 15.00
C VAL A 382 0.61 45.79 15.73
N ASP A 383 1.29 45.94 16.86
CA ASP A 383 1.52 44.90 17.86
C ASP A 383 0.19 44.25 18.28
N GLY A 384 0.05 42.96 17.96
CA GLY A 384 -1.04 42.13 18.45
C GLY A 384 -0.74 41.63 19.85
N ASP A 385 -1.61 42.01 20.79
CA ASP A 385 -1.60 41.61 22.19
C ASP A 385 -1.36 40.11 22.40
N VAL A 386 -0.38 39.82 23.27
CA VAL A 386 -0.14 38.52 23.89
C VAL A 386 -1.33 38.23 24.81
N VAL A 387 -2.20 37.32 24.38
CA VAL A 387 -3.22 36.73 25.25
C VAL A 387 -2.53 35.69 26.12
N GLU A 388 -2.65 35.88 27.43
CA GLU A 388 -2.17 34.98 28.48
C GLU A 388 -2.76 33.57 28.32
N ASP A 389 -1.89 32.55 28.36
CA ASP A 389 -2.25 31.14 28.38
C ASP A 389 -3.01 30.80 29.67
N ASP A 390 -4.34 30.63 29.55
CA ASP A 390 -5.15 29.95 30.57
C ASP A 390 -4.81 28.44 30.56
N ASP A 391 -4.24 27.98 31.67
CA ASP A 391 -3.88 26.58 31.98
C ASP A 391 -5.14 25.69 32.10
N ASP A 392 -5.73 25.28 30.98
CA ASP A 392 -6.85 24.30 30.90
C ASP A 392 -6.33 22.85 30.76
N SER A 393 -5.34 22.48 31.58
CA SER A 393 -4.71 21.14 31.61
C SER A 393 -5.65 20.00 32.09
N GLY A 394 -6.93 20.28 32.32
CA GLY A 394 -7.93 19.32 32.83
C GLY A 394 -8.82 18.61 31.81
N LYS A 395 -8.77 18.96 30.52
CA LYS A 395 -9.76 18.50 29.51
C LYS A 395 -9.21 17.65 28.37
N GLN A 396 -8.11 16.92 28.59
CA GLN A 396 -7.68 15.96 27.57
C GLN A 396 -8.67 14.77 27.49
N PRO A 397 -9.19 14.45 26.29
CA PRO A 397 -10.09 13.31 26.11
C PRO A 397 -9.32 11.99 26.25
N VAL A 398 -9.96 11.01 26.88
CA VAL A 398 -9.35 9.70 27.15
C VAL A 398 -9.04 8.95 25.86
N ALA A 399 -7.86 8.34 25.77
CA ALA A 399 -7.45 7.52 24.63
C ALA A 399 -8.44 6.38 24.36
N LYS A 400 -8.74 6.13 23.08
CA LYS A 400 -9.81 5.20 22.65
C LYS A 400 -9.56 3.74 23.07
N GLU A 401 -8.31 3.31 23.03
CA GLU A 401 -7.87 1.98 23.42
C GLU A 401 -8.14 1.75 24.91
N ARG A 402 -7.90 2.78 25.71
CA ARG A 402 -8.16 2.79 27.15
C ARG A 402 -9.66 2.71 27.44
N LEU A 403 -10.49 3.48 26.72
CA LEU A 403 -11.95 3.38 26.81
C LEU A 403 -12.47 1.98 26.42
N THR A 404 -11.84 1.35 25.43
CA THR A 404 -12.21 -0.01 24.99
C THR A 404 -11.91 -1.04 26.07
N ARG A 405 -10.71 -1.00 26.66
CA ARG A 405 -10.31 -1.87 27.77
C ARG A 405 -11.22 -1.71 28.99
N MET A 406 -11.55 -0.47 29.34
CA MET A 406 -12.48 -0.16 30.43
C MET A 406 -13.87 -0.77 30.20
N ASN A 407 -14.38 -0.70 28.96
CA ASN A 407 -15.68 -1.28 28.61
C ASN A 407 -15.72 -2.81 28.73
N ILE A 408 -14.62 -3.49 28.39
CA ILE A 408 -14.48 -4.94 28.55
C ILE A 408 -14.53 -5.28 30.05
N MET A 409 -13.71 -4.60 30.86
CA MET A 409 -13.67 -4.83 32.31
C MET A 409 -15.04 -4.56 32.96
N ILE A 410 -15.77 -3.52 32.57
CA ILE A 410 -17.13 -3.25 33.07
C ILE A 410 -18.07 -4.45 32.83
N GLY A 411 -17.97 -5.09 31.66
CA GLY A 411 -18.73 -6.30 31.34
C GLY A 411 -18.32 -7.50 32.19
N GLU A 412 -17.01 -7.73 32.36
CA GLU A 412 -16.44 -8.83 33.14
C GLU A 412 -16.80 -8.74 34.63
N ARG A 413 -16.91 -7.52 35.17
CA ARG A 413 -17.36 -7.28 36.55
C ARG A 413 -18.88 -7.35 36.73
N GLY A 414 -19.64 -7.66 35.68
CA GLY A 414 -21.09 -7.81 35.73
C GLY A 414 -21.87 -6.52 35.95
N ILE A 415 -21.25 -5.35 35.76
CA ILE A 415 -21.90 -4.03 35.95
C ILE A 415 -22.95 -3.79 34.86
N ALA A 416 -22.71 -4.29 33.65
CA ALA A 416 -23.71 -4.41 32.60
C ALA A 416 -23.84 -5.89 32.24
N SER A 417 -25.06 -6.42 32.25
CA SER A 417 -25.30 -7.83 31.90
C SER A 417 -24.80 -8.07 30.47
N ALA A 418 -23.86 -9.01 30.29
CA ALA A 418 -23.32 -9.38 28.98
C ALA A 418 -24.38 -10.17 28.18
N THR A 419 -25.47 -9.52 27.79
CA THR A 419 -26.43 -10.07 26.83
C THR A 419 -25.82 -9.88 25.45
N GLY A 420 -25.26 -10.96 24.91
CA GLY A 420 -24.65 -10.97 23.58
C GLY A 420 -25.60 -10.40 22.51
N LYS A 421 -25.05 -9.53 21.67
CA LYS A 421 -25.69 -8.72 20.60
C LYS A 421 -26.38 -7.43 21.07
N GLY A 422 -25.56 -6.38 21.21
CA GLY A 422 -26.00 -4.99 21.34
C GLY A 422 -26.20 -4.54 22.78
N SER A 423 -25.72 -3.33 23.10
CA SER A 423 -25.96 -2.73 24.40
C SER A 423 -27.44 -2.36 24.53
N THR A 424 -28.20 -3.10 25.37
CA THR A 424 -29.59 -2.75 25.69
C THR A 424 -29.65 -1.40 26.41
N ALA A 425 -30.79 -0.70 26.34
CA ALA A 425 -30.98 0.55 27.07
C ALA A 425 -30.76 0.37 28.59
N ALA A 426 -31.18 -0.77 29.14
CA ALA A 426 -30.93 -1.13 30.53
C ALA A 426 -29.43 -1.26 30.85
N ASN A 427 -28.64 -1.88 29.98
CA ASN A 427 -27.19 -1.98 30.15
C ASN A 427 -26.50 -0.62 30.08
N ARG A 428 -26.96 0.29 29.21
CA ARG A 428 -26.44 1.67 29.18
C ARG A 428 -26.77 2.42 30.45
N ALA A 429 -28.01 2.31 30.94
CA ALA A 429 -28.44 2.96 32.18
C ALA A 429 -27.67 2.44 33.41
N ALA A 430 -27.50 1.11 33.54
CA ALA A 430 -26.74 0.51 34.63
C ALA A 430 -25.27 0.95 34.61
N LYS A 431 -24.66 0.98 33.42
CA LYS A 431 -23.30 1.46 33.23
C LYS A 431 -23.17 2.96 33.57
N ALA A 432 -24.08 3.79 33.10
CA ALA A 432 -24.09 5.23 33.38
C ALA A 432 -24.25 5.52 34.88
N ALA A 433 -25.16 4.81 35.55
CA ALA A 433 -25.37 4.92 36.99
C ALA A 433 -24.11 4.54 37.79
N TRP A 434 -23.45 3.43 37.43
CA TRP A 434 -22.23 2.98 38.10
C TRP A 434 -21.04 3.94 37.87
N LEU A 435 -20.90 4.48 36.65
CA LEU A 435 -19.90 5.51 36.37
C LEU A 435 -20.16 6.77 37.19
N THR A 436 -21.41 7.25 37.19
CA THR A 436 -21.84 8.42 37.96
C THR A 436 -21.55 8.25 39.45
N GLU A 437 -21.83 7.06 40.00
CA GLU A 437 -21.53 6.74 41.40
C GLU A 437 -20.03 6.73 41.70
N THR A 438 -19.21 6.30 40.73
CA THR A 438 -17.75 6.20 40.88
C THR A 438 -17.07 7.56 40.84
N VAL A 439 -17.43 8.41 39.88
CA VAL A 439 -16.78 9.73 39.69
C VAL A 439 -17.49 10.86 40.44
N LYS A 440 -18.62 10.57 41.11
CA LYS A 440 -19.43 11.54 41.89
C LYS A 440 -19.96 12.72 41.07
N ARG A 441 -20.15 12.54 39.76
CA ARG A 441 -20.84 13.48 38.86
C ARG A 441 -21.65 12.73 37.81
N PRO A 442 -22.68 13.35 37.20
CA PRO A 442 -23.44 12.71 36.13
C PRO A 442 -22.55 12.36 34.92
N VAL A 443 -22.57 11.09 34.51
CA VAL A 443 -21.86 10.55 33.35
C VAL A 443 -22.82 9.64 32.60
N GLU A 444 -23.07 9.93 31.32
CA GLU A 444 -23.96 9.12 30.47
C GLU A 444 -23.20 7.97 29.80
N SER A 445 -21.92 8.18 29.51
CA SER A 445 -21.06 7.25 28.78
C SER A 445 -19.61 7.32 29.26
N THR A 446 -18.85 6.26 29.00
CA THR A 446 -17.39 6.26 29.21
C THR A 446 -16.66 7.32 28.38
N ALA A 447 -17.28 7.82 27.31
CA ALA A 447 -16.73 8.89 26.48
C ALA A 447 -16.74 10.26 27.18
N ASP A 448 -17.55 10.43 28.22
CA ASP A 448 -17.68 11.71 28.91
C ASP A 448 -16.63 11.89 30.01
N LEU A 449 -15.80 10.88 30.27
CA LEU A 449 -14.80 10.88 31.34
C LEU A 449 -13.56 11.69 30.95
N THR A 450 -12.96 12.37 31.92
CA THR A 450 -11.60 12.93 31.81
C THR A 450 -10.54 11.85 32.10
N GLU A 451 -9.27 12.13 31.81
CA GLU A 451 -8.18 11.17 32.05
C GLU A 451 -8.06 10.77 33.53
N SER A 452 -8.18 11.75 34.44
CA SER A 452 -8.12 11.51 35.89
C SER A 452 -9.32 10.70 36.41
N GLU A 453 -10.49 10.88 35.81
CA GLU A 453 -11.68 10.08 36.13
C GLU A 453 -11.57 8.66 35.58
N ALA A 454 -11.01 8.49 34.39
CA ALA A 454 -10.71 7.18 33.83
C ALA A 454 -9.70 6.41 34.69
N ASP A 455 -8.73 7.08 35.33
CA ASP A 455 -7.85 6.47 36.33
C ASP A 455 -8.62 5.95 37.55
N GLN A 456 -9.53 6.77 38.11
CA GLN A 456 -10.37 6.37 39.24
C GLN A 456 -11.25 5.16 38.92
N VAL A 457 -11.88 5.17 37.74
CA VAL A 457 -12.73 4.08 37.26
C VAL A 457 -11.92 2.80 37.07
N MET A 458 -10.75 2.88 36.41
CA MET A 458 -9.88 1.71 36.20
C MET A 458 -9.33 1.16 37.52
N LYS A 459 -9.00 2.03 38.49
CA LYS A 459 -8.58 1.60 39.83
C LYS A 459 -9.69 0.82 40.54
N ARG A 460 -10.94 1.29 40.47
CA ARG A 460 -12.10 0.60 41.05
C ARG A 460 -12.39 -0.73 40.34
N LEU A 461 -12.31 -0.78 39.01
CA LEU A 461 -12.51 -2.02 38.25
C LEU A 461 -11.45 -3.08 38.54
N LYS A 462 -10.21 -2.69 38.83
CA LYS A 462 -9.14 -3.61 39.22
C LYS A 462 -9.36 -4.24 40.59
N SER A 463 -10.02 -3.55 41.51
CA SER A 463 -10.27 -4.06 42.87
C SER A 463 -11.55 -4.89 43.02
N MET A 464 -12.42 -4.93 42.01
CA MET A 464 -13.62 -5.78 42.02
C MET A 464 -13.27 -7.24 41.68
N PRO A 465 -14.07 -8.24 42.08
CA PRO A 465 -13.95 -9.63 41.62
C PRO A 465 -14.55 -9.83 40.22
N ILE A 466 -14.03 -10.77 39.42
CA ILE A 466 -14.56 -11.07 38.08
C ILE A 466 -15.83 -11.90 38.28
N VAL A 467 -16.97 -11.44 37.75
CA VAL A 467 -18.27 -12.12 37.92
C VAL A 467 -18.60 -12.96 36.69
N ASN A 468 -18.25 -12.47 35.51
CA ASN A 468 -18.44 -13.15 34.24
C ASN A 468 -17.09 -13.17 33.50
N PRO A 469 -16.23 -14.18 33.71
CA PRO A 469 -15.01 -14.29 32.92
C PRO A 469 -15.43 -14.43 31.46
N THR A 470 -14.89 -13.57 30.60
CA THR A 470 -15.09 -13.68 29.15
C THR A 470 -14.47 -15.01 28.75
N LYS A 471 -15.29 -16.05 28.54
CA LYS A 471 -14.76 -17.34 28.06
C LYS A 471 -14.01 -17.03 26.76
N PRO A 472 -12.69 -17.34 26.65
CA PRO A 472 -12.06 -17.33 25.34
C PRO A 472 -12.94 -18.20 24.44
N LYS A 473 -13.22 -17.73 23.23
CA LYS A 473 -13.90 -18.56 22.24
C LYS A 473 -13.07 -19.82 22.11
N GLN A 474 -13.51 -20.91 22.73
CA GLN A 474 -12.91 -22.22 22.56
C GLN A 474 -12.96 -22.50 21.07
N ALA A 475 -11.80 -22.47 20.42
CA ALA A 475 -11.66 -23.04 19.12
C ALA A 475 -12.00 -24.52 19.30
N THR A 476 -13.05 -24.98 18.63
CA THR A 476 -13.35 -26.41 18.59
C THR A 476 -12.12 -27.16 18.10
N ALA A 477 -11.63 -28.11 18.89
CA ALA A 477 -10.40 -28.90 18.74
C ALA A 477 -10.24 -29.70 17.42
N GLN A 478 -11.07 -29.44 16.41
CA GLN A 478 -10.99 -30.04 15.08
C GLN A 478 -10.57 -29.04 13.99
N GLN A 479 -10.28 -27.78 14.34
CA GLN A 479 -9.90 -26.72 13.39
C GLN A 479 -8.39 -26.36 13.42
N GLU A 480 -7.58 -27.22 14.03
CA GLU A 480 -6.25 -26.93 14.56
C GLU A 480 -5.12 -27.49 13.69
N GLN A 481 -5.11 -27.13 12.40
CA GLN A 481 -3.97 -27.38 11.51
C GLN A 481 -3.54 -26.14 10.70
N ASP A 482 -4.20 -24.99 10.88
CA ASP A 482 -3.79 -23.74 10.24
C ASP A 482 -2.71 -23.04 11.07
N PRO A 483 -1.44 -22.99 10.62
CA PRO A 483 -0.35 -22.40 11.39
C PRO A 483 -0.58 -20.91 11.71
N ALA A 484 -1.33 -20.19 10.87
CA ALA A 484 -1.59 -18.77 11.08
C ALA A 484 -2.59 -18.53 12.22
N LYS A 485 -3.61 -19.39 12.36
CA LYS A 485 -4.58 -19.30 13.46
C LYS A 485 -3.94 -19.66 14.79
N LEU A 486 -3.13 -20.71 14.79
CA LEU A 486 -2.42 -21.21 15.97
C LEU A 486 -1.41 -20.16 16.48
N ARG A 487 -0.67 -19.53 15.56
CA ARG A 487 0.18 -18.37 15.87
C ARG A 487 -0.61 -17.19 16.44
N THR A 488 -1.77 -16.86 15.86
CA THR A 488 -2.61 -15.74 16.32
C THR A 488 -3.15 -16.00 17.73
N HIS A 489 -3.56 -17.24 18.01
CA HIS A 489 -4.03 -17.66 19.33
C HIS A 489 -2.92 -17.55 20.38
N LEU A 490 -1.74 -18.08 20.07
CA LEU A 490 -0.57 -17.98 20.94
C LEU A 490 -0.20 -16.53 21.26
N LEU A 491 -0.17 -15.64 20.27
CA LEU A 491 0.10 -14.21 20.48
C LEU A 491 -0.97 -13.52 21.34
N ASN A 492 -2.23 -13.94 21.26
CA ASN A 492 -3.28 -13.42 22.13
C ASN A 492 -3.08 -13.84 23.58
N LEU A 493 -2.67 -15.10 23.83
CA LEU A 493 -2.37 -15.59 25.18
C LEU A 493 -1.18 -14.82 25.80
N PHE A 494 -0.10 -14.63 25.06
CA PHE A 494 1.03 -13.80 25.51
C PHE A 494 0.63 -12.33 25.72
N GLY A 495 -0.22 -11.78 24.86
CA GLY A 495 -0.74 -10.42 25.02
C GLY A 495 -1.56 -10.23 26.31
N GLN A 496 -2.29 -11.25 26.76
CA GLN A 496 -2.98 -11.22 28.06
C GLN A 496 -2.01 -11.16 29.24
N LEU A 497 -0.83 -11.76 29.08
CA LEU A 497 0.28 -11.73 30.04
C LEU A 497 1.14 -10.47 29.91
N SER A 498 0.74 -9.52 29.05
CA SER A 498 1.49 -8.29 28.75
C SER A 498 2.85 -8.52 28.07
N ILE A 499 3.04 -9.68 27.44
CA ILE A 499 4.22 -9.98 26.63
C ILE A 499 3.87 -9.71 25.17
N THR A 500 4.51 -8.68 24.60
CA THR A 500 4.19 -8.22 23.24
C THR A 500 5.41 -8.19 22.32
N ASP A 501 6.62 -8.22 22.89
CA ASP A 501 7.86 -8.28 22.12
C ASP A 501 8.10 -9.68 21.55
N ARG A 502 8.59 -9.74 20.32
CA ARG A 502 8.80 -11.00 19.61
C ARG A 502 9.90 -11.85 20.24
N GLU A 503 11.00 -11.24 20.68
CA GLU A 503 12.11 -11.98 21.29
C GLU A 503 11.69 -12.56 22.64
N ASP A 504 10.91 -11.81 23.43
CA ASP A 504 10.33 -12.29 24.67
C ASP A 504 9.38 -13.47 24.43
N VAL A 505 8.48 -13.39 23.44
CA VAL A 505 7.59 -14.51 23.08
C VAL A 505 8.40 -15.77 22.72
N LEU A 506 9.45 -15.65 21.92
CA LEU A 506 10.25 -16.82 21.51
C LEU A 506 11.04 -17.41 22.67
N ARG A 507 11.62 -16.55 23.53
CA ARG A 507 12.29 -16.99 24.77
C ARG A 507 11.31 -17.72 25.69
N ASP A 508 10.11 -17.20 25.83
CA ASP A 508 9.12 -17.76 26.75
C ASP A 508 8.51 -19.05 26.21
N ILE A 509 8.34 -19.19 24.88
CA ILE A 509 8.03 -20.51 24.28
C ILE A 509 9.13 -21.51 24.61
N SER A 510 10.41 -21.13 24.54
CA SER A 510 11.51 -22.03 24.90
C SER A 510 11.46 -22.46 26.37
N ILE A 511 11.12 -21.54 27.28
CA ILE A 511 10.96 -21.85 28.71
C ILE A 511 9.75 -22.78 28.93
N ILE A 512 8.62 -22.45 28.32
CA ILE A 512 7.33 -23.16 28.47
C ILE A 512 7.40 -24.56 27.88
N THR A 513 8.02 -24.73 26.71
CA THR A 513 8.15 -26.02 25.99
C THR A 513 9.40 -26.79 26.39
N GLY A 514 10.42 -26.14 26.96
CA GLY A 514 11.67 -26.78 27.38
C GLY A 514 12.57 -27.18 26.20
N GLU A 515 12.16 -26.81 24.99
CA GLU A 515 12.94 -26.96 23.78
C GLU A 515 13.68 -25.67 23.48
N ASN A 516 14.87 -25.77 22.87
CA ASN A 516 15.59 -24.58 22.41
C ASN A 516 14.93 -24.06 21.13
N VAL A 517 14.22 -22.93 21.24
CA VAL A 517 13.60 -22.27 20.09
C VAL A 517 14.61 -21.31 19.47
N ASP A 518 15.00 -21.56 18.23
CA ASP A 518 15.89 -20.67 17.48
C ASP A 518 15.21 -19.31 17.27
N THR A 519 15.78 -18.25 17.85
CA THR A 519 15.24 -16.89 17.74
C THR A 519 15.30 -16.31 16.33
N THR A 520 16.12 -16.91 15.46
CA THR A 520 16.26 -16.51 14.05
C THR A 520 15.23 -17.18 13.13
N ALA A 521 14.56 -18.24 13.60
CA ALA A 521 13.54 -18.98 12.86
C ALA A 521 12.15 -18.84 13.53
N PRO A 522 11.05 -19.02 12.77
CA PRO A 522 9.73 -19.14 13.38
C PRO A 522 9.61 -20.47 14.17
N PRO A 523 8.89 -20.50 15.30
CA PRO A 523 8.68 -21.72 16.07
C PRO A 523 7.91 -22.75 15.24
N THR A 524 8.20 -24.03 15.46
CA THR A 524 7.49 -25.11 14.77
C THR A 524 6.03 -25.18 15.20
N LEU A 525 5.17 -25.81 14.40
CA LEU A 525 3.76 -25.96 14.73
C LEU A 525 3.57 -26.73 16.05
N GLN A 526 4.41 -27.73 16.30
CA GLN A 526 4.40 -28.50 17.55
C GLN A 526 4.76 -27.62 18.76
N GLN A 527 5.85 -26.84 18.67
CA GLN A 527 6.25 -25.91 19.74
C GLN A 527 5.17 -24.88 20.06
N MET A 528 4.47 -24.39 19.04
CA MET A 528 3.36 -23.46 19.26
C MET A 528 2.15 -24.15 19.93
N GLN A 529 1.82 -25.38 19.56
CA GLN A 529 0.73 -26.13 20.20
C GLN A 529 1.06 -26.47 21.65
N ASP A 530 2.27 -26.98 21.91
CA ASP A 530 2.71 -27.33 23.26
C ASP A 530 2.70 -26.10 24.19
N ALA A 531 3.10 -24.93 23.67
CA ALA A 531 3.02 -23.68 24.41
C ALA A 531 1.57 -23.26 24.71
N ILE A 532 0.64 -23.41 23.75
CA ILE A 532 -0.78 -23.13 23.96
C ILE A 532 -1.34 -24.03 25.06
N ASP A 533 -1.11 -25.34 24.98
CA ASP A 533 -1.65 -26.32 25.91
C ASP A 533 -1.21 -26.03 27.35
N VAL A 534 0.07 -25.67 27.54
CA VAL A 534 0.62 -25.31 28.85
C VAL A 534 0.03 -23.98 29.35
N LEU A 535 -0.07 -22.96 28.50
CA LEU A 535 -0.63 -21.66 28.87
C LEU A 535 -2.11 -21.76 29.23
N GLU A 536 -2.90 -22.54 28.49
CA GLU A 536 -4.31 -22.77 28.78
C GLU A 536 -4.51 -23.54 30.08
N ALA A 537 -3.71 -24.58 30.32
CA ALA A 537 -3.74 -25.34 31.57
C ALA A 537 -3.40 -24.48 32.80
N ALA A 538 -2.45 -23.54 32.65
CA ALA A 538 -2.01 -22.68 33.75
C ALA A 538 -2.90 -21.43 33.95
N SER A 539 -3.67 -21.02 32.92
CA SER A 539 -4.56 -19.85 32.97
C SER A 539 -5.76 -19.99 33.93
N GLY A 540 -6.00 -21.17 34.48
CA GLY A 540 -7.16 -21.47 35.33
C GLY A 540 -7.14 -20.83 36.72
N ASP A 541 -5.97 -20.61 37.34
CA ASP A 541 -5.88 -20.27 38.77
C ASP A 541 -4.76 -19.29 39.17
N VAL A 542 -3.95 -18.79 38.23
CA VAL A 542 -2.72 -18.05 38.59
C VAL A 542 -2.84 -16.55 38.37
N ALA A 543 -2.56 -15.76 39.41
CA ALA A 543 -2.73 -14.30 39.42
C ALA A 543 -1.63 -13.51 38.68
N THR A 544 -0.45 -14.10 38.44
CA THR A 544 0.71 -13.43 37.82
C THR A 544 1.54 -14.37 36.93
N TYR A 545 2.22 -13.80 35.93
CA TYR A 545 3.08 -14.54 35.00
C TYR A 545 4.21 -15.32 35.70
N ASP A 546 4.87 -14.72 36.69
CA ASP A 546 5.97 -15.37 37.42
C ASP A 546 5.51 -16.61 38.18
N ALA A 547 4.30 -16.55 38.76
CA ALA A 547 3.71 -17.70 39.44
C ALA A 547 3.35 -18.82 38.45
N MET A 548 2.94 -18.46 37.23
CA MET A 548 2.63 -19.40 36.16
C MET A 548 3.89 -20.14 35.69
N ILE A 549 4.97 -19.39 35.43
CA ILE A 549 6.27 -19.98 35.06
C ILE A 549 6.83 -20.87 36.17
N THR A 550 6.69 -20.44 37.43
CA THR A 550 7.13 -21.25 38.58
C THR A 550 6.36 -22.58 38.66
N GLN A 551 5.05 -22.57 38.44
CA GLN A 551 4.23 -23.78 38.44
C GLN A 551 4.58 -24.72 37.28
N ILE A 552 4.84 -24.17 36.09
CA ILE A 552 5.31 -24.94 34.92
C ILE A 552 6.65 -25.61 35.20
N GLN A 553 7.59 -24.89 35.81
CA GLN A 553 8.89 -25.42 36.19
C GLN A 553 8.79 -26.52 37.26
N GLN A 554 7.90 -26.35 38.25
CA GLN A 554 7.64 -27.37 39.29
C GLN A 554 7.02 -28.64 38.70
N ALA A 555 5.99 -28.52 37.86
CA ALA A 555 5.36 -29.67 37.22
C ALA A 555 6.34 -30.49 36.37
N ARG A 556 7.30 -29.82 35.72
CA ARG A 556 8.36 -30.47 34.95
C ARG A 556 9.39 -31.17 35.83
N ALA A 557 9.78 -30.54 36.94
CA ALA A 557 10.69 -31.17 37.90
C ALA A 557 10.07 -32.45 38.47
N GLU A 558 8.77 -32.46 38.74
CA GLU A 558 8.03 -33.65 39.20
C GLU A 558 7.93 -34.74 38.12
N GLN A 559 7.72 -34.36 36.86
CA GLN A 559 7.74 -35.30 35.72
C GLN A 559 9.11 -35.91 35.46
N ALA A 560 10.21 -35.19 35.74
CA ALA A 560 11.57 -35.71 35.56
C ALA A 560 12.01 -36.68 36.68
N THR A 561 11.36 -36.64 37.84
CA THR A 561 11.64 -37.52 38.99
C THR A 561 10.84 -38.82 39.00
N ASN A 562 9.78 -38.90 38.19
CA ASN A 562 8.96 -40.11 37.99
C ASN A 562 9.40 -40.82 36.70
#